data_AF-A0A1I4DQA6-F1
#
_entry.id   AF-A0A1I4DQA6-F1
#
_cell.length_a   1.000
_cell.length_b   1.000
_cell.length_c   1.000
_cell.angle_alpha   90.00
_cell.angle_beta   90.00
_cell.angle_gamma   90.00
#
_symmetry.space_group_name_H-M   'P 1'
#
loop_
_entity.id
_entity.type
_entity.pdbx_description
1 polymer ?
#
loop_
_entity_poly.entity_id
_entity_poly.type
_entity_poly.pdbx_seq_one_letter_code
_entity_poly.pdbx_strand_id
1 'polypeptide(L)'
;PGRETFGASVYVTRKGGTITTCASTSGYMHSYDNRYLWMSLKRIIGSHFANYREAWEANRLIAKGKIHPTLSRTYPLAETGQAAHDVHRNAHQGKVGVLCLAPEEGMGVRDTETRAKHIDAINRFRNV
;
A
#
# COMPACT_ATOMS: atom_id res chain seq x y z
N PRO A 1 6.00 -10.75 1.78
CA PRO A 1 7.10 -9.82 2.15
C PRO A 1 7.65 -10.14 3.55
N GLY A 2 8.94 -9.91 3.81
CA GLY A 2 9.61 -10.31 5.06
C GLY A 2 10.59 -11.47 4.84
N ARG A 3 10.69 -12.40 5.80
CA ARG A 3 11.62 -13.54 5.81
C ARG A 3 11.81 -14.24 4.46
N GLU A 4 10.72 -14.59 3.76
CA GLU A 4 10.78 -15.35 2.50
C GLU A 4 11.42 -14.57 1.34
N THR A 5 11.39 -13.23 1.42
CA THR A 5 11.77 -12.34 0.31
C THR A 5 13.02 -11.51 0.59
N PHE A 6 13.46 -11.44 1.84
CA PHE A 6 14.49 -10.47 2.25
C PHE A 6 15.87 -10.77 1.65
N GLY A 7 16.29 -12.05 1.66
CA GLY A 7 17.54 -12.47 1.02
C GLY A 7 17.58 -12.15 -0.48
N ALA A 8 16.51 -12.45 -1.21
CA ALA A 8 16.38 -12.12 -2.62
C ALA A 8 16.45 -10.61 -2.87
N SER A 9 15.78 -9.81 -2.02
CA SER A 9 15.81 -8.34 -2.08
C SER A 9 17.24 -7.80 -1.94
N VAL A 10 18.02 -8.32 -0.99
CA VAL A 10 19.43 -7.93 -0.82
C VAL A 10 20.28 -8.38 -2.00
N TYR A 11 20.06 -9.57 -2.55
CA TYR A 11 20.80 -10.08 -3.70
C TYR A 11 20.65 -9.20 -4.94
N VAL A 12 19.41 -8.95 -5.38
CA VAL A 12 19.12 -8.27 -6.67
C VAL A 12 19.32 -6.76 -6.65
N THR A 13 19.39 -6.15 -5.46
CA THR A 13 19.56 -4.69 -5.35
C THR A 13 20.83 -4.22 -6.05
N ARG A 14 20.76 -3.14 -6.83
CA ARG A 14 21.93 -2.54 -7.50
C ARG A 14 23.06 -2.21 -6.52
N LYS A 15 24.32 -2.23 -6.98
CA LYS A 15 25.45 -1.66 -6.22
C LYS A 15 25.17 -0.21 -5.80
N GLY A 16 25.38 0.10 -4.52
CA GLY A 16 25.04 1.40 -3.91
C GLY A 16 23.55 1.59 -3.60
N GLY A 17 22.71 0.60 -3.90
CA GLY A 17 21.27 0.67 -3.78
C GLY A 17 20.75 0.57 -2.34
N THR A 18 19.45 0.77 -2.20
CA THR A 18 18.75 0.79 -0.90
C THR A 18 17.64 -0.27 -0.89
N ILE A 19 17.60 -1.05 0.18
CA ILE A 19 16.48 -1.91 0.54
C ILE A 19 15.74 -1.22 1.68
N THR A 20 14.55 -0.68 1.43
CA THR A 20 13.69 -0.08 2.47
C THR A 20 12.67 -1.10 2.94
N THR A 21 12.50 -1.25 4.26
CA THR A 21 11.56 -2.20 4.87
C THR A 21 10.71 -1.54 5.94
N CYS A 22 9.40 -1.85 5.96
CA CYS A 22 8.44 -1.35 6.95
C CYS A 22 7.57 -2.43 7.59
N ALA A 23 7.70 -3.69 7.15
CA ALA A 23 6.87 -4.80 7.61
C ALA A 23 7.56 -6.15 7.34
N SER A 24 6.99 -7.22 7.90
CA SER A 24 7.54 -8.58 7.79
C SER A 24 6.44 -9.66 7.79
N THR A 25 5.52 -9.59 6.84
CA THR A 25 4.33 -10.46 6.74
C THR A 25 4.63 -11.96 6.85
N SER A 26 5.70 -12.45 6.19
CA SER A 26 6.08 -13.87 6.19
C SER A 26 7.01 -14.26 7.35
N GLY A 27 7.26 -13.35 8.30
CA GLY A 27 8.15 -13.55 9.46
C GLY A 27 9.21 -12.45 9.60
N TYR A 28 9.47 -12.03 10.86
CA TYR A 28 10.38 -10.93 11.21
C TYR A 28 11.86 -11.34 11.35
N MET A 29 12.16 -12.64 11.50
CA MET A 29 13.54 -13.13 11.50
C MET A 29 14.08 -13.15 10.07
N HIS A 30 14.82 -12.10 9.70
CA HIS A 30 15.43 -11.98 8.37
C HIS A 30 16.79 -12.66 8.34
N SER A 31 17.08 -13.34 7.22
CA SER A 31 18.41 -13.85 6.90
C SER A 31 18.75 -13.42 5.48
N TYR A 32 19.99 -13.00 5.27
CA TYR A 32 20.53 -12.61 3.98
C TYR A 32 22.04 -12.82 3.96
N ASP A 33 22.59 -12.95 2.75
CA ASP A 33 24.04 -13.03 2.57
C ASP A 33 24.66 -11.63 2.59
N ASN A 34 25.36 -11.34 3.68
CA ASN A 34 25.92 -10.02 3.94
C ASN A 34 27.01 -9.61 2.93
N ARG A 35 27.61 -10.56 2.19
CA ARG A 35 28.60 -10.26 1.13
C ARG A 35 28.03 -9.34 0.08
N TYR A 36 26.78 -9.59 -0.35
CA TYR A 36 26.10 -8.74 -1.32
C TYR A 36 25.82 -7.34 -0.78
N LEU A 37 25.70 -7.18 0.54
CA LEU A 37 25.49 -5.88 1.15
C LEU A 37 26.80 -5.06 1.16
N TRP A 38 27.86 -5.57 1.81
CA TRP A 38 29.08 -4.77 2.01
C TRP A 38 29.91 -4.63 0.74
N MET A 39 30.08 -5.70 -0.05
CA MET A 39 30.92 -5.64 -1.27
C MET A 39 30.29 -4.75 -2.35
N SER A 40 28.96 -4.60 -2.31
CA SER A 40 28.23 -3.75 -3.23
C SER A 40 27.74 -2.45 -2.59
N LEU A 41 28.22 -2.08 -1.41
CA LEU A 41 27.93 -0.79 -0.75
C LEU A 41 26.42 -0.49 -0.63
N LYS A 42 25.61 -1.53 -0.43
CA LYS A 42 24.15 -1.40 -0.30
C LYS A 42 23.79 -0.96 1.13
N ARG A 43 22.57 -0.48 1.31
CA ARG A 43 22.02 -0.14 2.64
C ARG A 43 20.64 -0.73 2.86
N ILE A 44 20.36 -1.09 4.10
CA ILE A 44 19.02 -1.48 4.56
C ILE A 44 18.49 -0.36 5.44
N ILE A 45 17.33 0.20 5.10
CA ILE A 45 16.70 1.29 5.86
C ILE A 45 15.36 0.80 6.42
N GLY A 46 15.23 0.85 7.74
CA GLY A 46 13.94 0.69 8.41
C GLY A 46 13.10 1.94 8.26
N SER A 47 11.82 1.79 7.93
CA SER A 47 10.84 2.87 7.86
C SER A 47 9.59 2.45 8.63
N HIS A 48 8.96 3.39 9.34
CA HIS A 48 7.74 3.09 10.07
C HIS A 48 6.75 4.24 9.94
N PHE A 49 5.59 3.91 9.35
CA PHE A 49 4.52 4.88 9.07
C PHE A 49 5.06 6.13 8.35
N ALA A 50 4.52 7.29 8.69
CA ALA A 50 4.91 8.60 8.19
C ALA A 50 4.68 9.65 9.28
N ASN A 51 5.54 10.66 9.37
CA ASN A 51 5.24 11.81 10.20
C ASN A 51 4.12 12.66 9.56
N TYR A 52 3.61 13.64 10.31
CA TYR A 52 2.47 14.43 9.83
C TYR A 52 2.75 15.22 8.54
N ARG A 53 3.98 15.70 8.36
CA ARG A 53 4.37 16.41 7.14
C ARG A 53 4.33 15.48 5.93
N GLU A 54 4.90 14.30 6.04
CA GLU A 54 4.89 13.30 4.98
C GLU A 54 3.47 12.84 4.63
N ALA A 55 2.64 12.62 5.66
CA ALA A 55 1.23 12.28 5.46
C ALA A 55 0.47 13.39 4.72
N TRP A 56 0.73 14.65 5.05
CA TRP A 56 0.16 15.80 4.35
C TRP A 56 0.64 15.88 2.90
N GLU A 57 1.94 15.69 2.64
CA GLU A 57 2.51 15.70 1.30
C GLU A 57 1.92 14.57 0.43
N ALA A 58 1.76 13.37 0.99
CA ALA A 58 1.10 12.25 0.32
C ALA A 58 -0.37 12.57 -0.02
N ASN A 59 -1.14 13.09 0.95
CA ASN A 59 -2.53 13.48 0.72
C ASN A 59 -2.64 14.61 -0.32
N ARG A 60 -1.70 15.55 -0.32
CA ARG A 60 -1.66 16.63 -1.33
C ARG A 60 -1.43 16.09 -2.74
N LEU A 61 -0.62 15.04 -2.92
CA LEU A 61 -0.45 14.39 -4.22
C LEU A 61 -1.74 13.69 -4.69
N ILE A 62 -2.52 13.13 -3.76
CA ILE A 62 -3.86 12.58 -4.05
C ILE A 62 -4.81 13.70 -4.49
N ALA A 63 -4.88 14.80 -3.73
CA ALA A 63 -5.73 15.95 -4.05
C ALA A 63 -5.39 16.58 -5.41
N LYS A 64 -4.13 16.51 -5.84
CA LYS A 64 -3.67 16.96 -7.16
C LYS A 64 -3.90 15.95 -8.30
N GLY A 65 -4.53 14.82 -8.03
CA GLY A 65 -4.76 13.76 -9.04
C GLY A 65 -3.48 13.08 -9.54
N LYS A 66 -2.38 13.13 -8.77
CA LYS A 66 -1.11 12.47 -9.14
C LYS A 66 -1.00 11.05 -8.57
N ILE A 67 -1.70 10.77 -7.48
CA ILE A 67 -1.83 9.45 -6.87
C ILE A 67 -3.33 9.15 -6.76
N HIS A 68 -3.74 7.92 -7.11
CA HIS A 68 -5.14 7.51 -7.10
C HIS A 68 -5.39 6.44 -6.04
N PRO A 69 -6.59 6.42 -5.42
CA PRO A 69 -6.96 5.35 -4.51
C PRO A 69 -7.00 4.00 -5.23
N THR A 70 -6.82 2.92 -4.46
CA THR A 70 -6.80 1.54 -4.99
C THR A 70 -7.86 0.69 -4.30
N LEU A 71 -9.06 1.26 -4.12
CA LEU A 71 -10.19 0.59 -3.48
C LEU A 71 -10.73 -0.50 -4.41
N SER A 72 -10.85 -1.73 -3.90
CA SER A 72 -11.36 -2.86 -4.67
C SER A 72 -12.78 -3.23 -4.29
N ARG A 73 -13.06 -3.31 -2.98
CA ARG A 73 -14.37 -3.67 -2.45
C ARG A 73 -14.75 -2.79 -1.26
N THR A 74 -16.05 -2.56 -1.09
CA THR A 74 -16.62 -1.81 0.03
C THR A 74 -17.64 -2.69 0.76
N TYR A 75 -17.65 -2.63 2.09
CA TYR A 75 -18.59 -3.35 2.95
C TYR A 75 -19.41 -2.36 3.78
N PRO A 76 -20.65 -2.71 4.19
CA PRO A 76 -21.35 -1.99 5.24
C PRO A 76 -20.65 -2.15 6.59
N LEU A 77 -20.85 -1.21 7.52
CA LEU A 77 -20.22 -1.24 8.85
C LEU A 77 -20.44 -2.56 9.59
N ALA A 78 -21.64 -3.13 9.48
CA ALA A 78 -22.01 -4.40 10.11
C ALA A 78 -21.16 -5.60 9.63
N GLU A 79 -20.57 -5.51 8.44
CA GLU A 79 -19.76 -6.57 7.83
C GLU A 79 -18.24 -6.33 7.97
N THR A 80 -17.82 -5.45 8.89
CA THR A 80 -16.39 -5.19 9.14
C THR A 80 -15.62 -6.48 9.48
N GLY A 81 -16.26 -7.44 10.15
CA GLY A 81 -15.66 -8.76 10.41
C GLY A 81 -15.34 -9.53 9.13
N GLN A 82 -16.25 -9.52 8.14
CA GLN A 82 -16.02 -10.14 6.84
C GLN A 82 -14.93 -9.41 6.06
N ALA A 83 -14.95 -8.07 6.08
CA ALA A 83 -13.90 -7.26 5.47
C ALA A 83 -12.50 -7.62 6.00
N ALA A 84 -12.35 -7.77 7.33
CA ALA A 84 -11.10 -8.20 7.95
C ALA A 84 -10.72 -9.64 7.57
N HIS A 85 -11.70 -10.55 7.48
CA HIS A 85 -11.47 -11.94 7.05
C HIS A 85 -10.94 -12.02 5.62
N ASP A 86 -11.52 -11.25 4.70
CA ASP A 86 -11.11 -11.24 3.29
C ASP A 86 -9.70 -10.65 3.12
N VAL A 87 -9.32 -9.69 3.97
CA VAL A 87 -7.94 -9.22 4.05
C VAL A 87 -7.01 -10.31 4.57
N HIS A 88 -7.38 -10.98 5.65
CA HIS A 88 -6.59 -12.06 6.24
C HIS A 88 -6.35 -13.23 5.27
N ARG A 89 -7.34 -13.57 4.45
CA ARG A 89 -7.26 -14.62 3.43
C ARG A 89 -6.65 -14.17 2.10
N ASN A 90 -6.21 -12.92 1.98
CA ASN A 90 -5.75 -12.34 0.71
C ASN A 90 -6.78 -12.50 -0.43
N ALA A 91 -8.08 -12.44 -0.13
CA ALA A 91 -9.17 -12.70 -1.07
C ALA A 91 -9.58 -11.46 -1.91
N HIS A 92 -8.68 -10.47 -2.04
CA HIS A 92 -8.94 -9.22 -2.74
C HIS A 92 -7.65 -8.68 -3.36
N GLN A 93 -7.75 -7.96 -4.48
CA GLN A 93 -6.63 -7.23 -5.05
C GLN A 93 -6.85 -5.72 -4.89
N GLY A 94 -6.25 -5.11 -3.86
CA GLY A 94 -6.39 -3.68 -3.59
C GLY A 94 -6.59 -3.36 -2.11
N LYS A 95 -7.45 -2.39 -1.82
CA LYS A 95 -7.87 -2.02 -0.46
C LYS A 95 -9.33 -2.36 -0.27
N VAL A 96 -9.69 -2.81 0.93
CA VAL A 96 -11.08 -2.96 1.36
C VAL A 96 -11.52 -1.72 2.14
N GLY A 97 -12.66 -1.14 1.77
CA GLY A 97 -13.30 -0.01 2.45
C GLY A 97 -14.51 -0.45 3.26
N VAL A 98 -14.91 0.38 4.22
CA VAL A 98 -16.10 0.16 5.04
C VAL A 98 -16.92 1.45 5.06
N LEU A 99 -18.20 1.35 4.73
CA LEU A 99 -19.17 2.42 4.91
C LEU A 99 -19.48 2.55 6.40
N CYS A 100 -19.25 3.74 6.97
CA CYS A 100 -19.63 4.04 8.34
C CYS A 100 -20.98 4.77 8.36
N LEU A 101 -20.98 6.11 8.37
CA LEU A 101 -22.20 6.92 8.31
C LEU A 101 -22.71 7.14 6.88
N ALA A 102 -21.89 6.88 5.87
CA ALA A 102 -22.32 6.99 4.48
C ALA A 102 -23.32 5.85 4.17
N PRO A 103 -24.54 6.15 3.71
CA PRO A 103 -25.55 5.12 3.43
C PRO A 103 -25.22 4.27 2.20
N GLU A 104 -24.44 4.80 1.24
CA GLU A 104 -24.08 4.11 0.01
C GLU A 104 -22.73 4.58 -0.55
N GLU A 105 -22.20 3.85 -1.52
CA GLU A 105 -20.99 4.23 -2.25
C GLU A 105 -21.23 5.44 -3.17
N GLY A 106 -20.16 6.11 -3.61
CA GLY A 106 -20.23 7.17 -4.63
C GLY A 106 -20.57 8.57 -4.09
N MET A 107 -20.84 8.72 -2.79
CA MET A 107 -21.08 10.01 -2.15
C MET A 107 -19.79 10.82 -1.90
N GLY A 108 -19.95 12.13 -1.67
CA GLY A 108 -18.89 13.01 -1.14
C GLY A 108 -18.04 13.77 -2.17
N VAL A 109 -18.23 13.53 -3.46
CA VAL A 109 -17.50 14.24 -4.52
C VAL A 109 -18.05 15.66 -4.68
N ARG A 110 -17.17 16.67 -4.59
CA ARG A 110 -17.51 18.09 -4.81
C ARG A 110 -16.91 18.68 -6.10
N ASP A 111 -15.81 18.10 -6.56
CA ASP A 111 -15.17 18.43 -7.84
C ASP A 111 -15.38 17.24 -8.80
N THR A 112 -16.47 17.30 -9.55
CA THR A 112 -16.87 16.25 -10.49
C THR A 112 -16.02 16.25 -11.75
N GLU A 113 -15.54 17.42 -12.20
CA GLU A 113 -14.71 17.57 -13.40
C GLU A 113 -13.35 16.91 -13.23
N THR A 114 -12.65 17.17 -12.12
CA THR A 114 -11.37 16.52 -11.84
C THR A 114 -11.54 15.02 -11.66
N ARG A 115 -12.62 14.57 -11.00
CA ARG A 115 -12.93 13.14 -10.86
C ARG A 115 -13.11 12.47 -12.23
N ALA A 116 -13.88 13.09 -13.13
CA ALA A 116 -14.15 12.54 -14.46
C ALA A 116 -12.86 12.31 -15.26
N LYS A 117 -11.89 13.24 -15.17
CA LYS A 117 -10.56 13.12 -15.84
C LYS A 117 -9.74 11.91 -15.36
N HIS A 118 -9.99 11.41 -14.15
CA HIS A 118 -9.18 10.37 -13.51
C HIS A 118 -9.97 9.09 -13.20
N ILE A 119 -11.20 8.95 -13.69
CA ILE A 119 -12.13 7.90 -13.26
C ILE A 119 -11.59 6.49 -13.47
N ASP A 120 -10.94 6.23 -14.61
CA ASP A 120 -10.36 4.92 -14.93
C ASP A 120 -9.22 4.55 -13.99
N ALA A 121 -8.38 5.53 -13.63
CA ALA A 121 -7.29 5.32 -12.70
C ALA A 121 -7.79 5.14 -11.25
N ILE A 122 -8.87 5.83 -10.88
CA ILE A 122 -9.56 5.69 -9.57
C ILE A 122 -10.19 4.30 -9.43
N ASN A 123 -10.80 3.77 -10.51
CA ASN A 123 -11.52 2.50 -10.49
C ASN A 123 -10.66 1.29 -10.87
N ARG A 124 -9.34 1.46 -11.07
CA ARG A 124 -8.43 0.42 -11.55
C ARG A 124 -8.48 -0.91 -10.78
N PHE A 125 -8.78 -0.87 -9.49
CA PHE A 125 -8.80 -2.05 -8.62
C PHE A 125 -10.22 -2.60 -8.37
N ARG A 126 -11.25 -2.01 -8.96
CA ARG A 126 -12.62 -2.53 -8.86
C ARG A 126 -12.73 -3.83 -9.65
N ASN A 127 -13.32 -4.86 -9.04
CA ASN A 127 -13.60 -6.17 -9.67
C ASN A 127 -12.35 -6.97 -10.11
N VAL A 128 -11.24 -6.82 -9.38
CA VAL A 128 -9.96 -7.55 -9.59
C VAL A 128 -9.62 -8.43 -8.38
#